data_AF-A6QAZ3-F1
#
_entry.id   AF-A6QAZ3-F1
#
_cell.length_a   1.000
_cell.length_b   1.000
_cell.length_c   1.000
_cell.angle_alpha   90.00
_cell.angle_beta   90.00
_cell.angle_gamma   90.00
#
_symmetry.space_group_name_H-M   'P 1'
#
loop_
_entity.id
_entity.type
_entity.pdbx_description
1 polymer ?
#
loop_
_entity_poly.entity_id
_entity_poly.type
_entity_poly.pdbx_seq_one_letter_code
_entity_poly.pdbx_strand_id
1 'polypeptide(L)' 'MSFGDILYIVVAILFAYMTFVIIRNNFRSKFDEEQRRKDLVDEYEDDYTEDKD' A
#
# COMPACT_ATOMS: atom_id res chain seq x y z
N MET A 1 -32.36 14.30 5.78
CA MET A 1 -31.36 13.56 6.57
C MET A 1 -31.37 14.12 7.98
N SER A 2 -31.48 13.25 8.97
CA SER A 2 -31.29 13.61 10.38
C SER A 2 -29.81 13.93 10.64
N PHE A 3 -29.52 14.64 11.74
CA PHE A 3 -28.16 14.84 12.23
C PHE A 3 -27.41 13.51 12.38
N GLY A 4 -28.12 12.46 12.84
CA GLY A 4 -27.56 11.11 12.95
C GLY A 4 -27.14 10.51 11.60
N ASP A 5 -27.89 10.75 10.53
CA ASP A 5 -27.56 10.23 9.19
C ASP A 5 -26.28 10.88 8.66
N ILE A 6 -26.14 12.19 8.86
CA ILE A 6 -24.96 12.96 8.44
C ILE A 6 -23.74 12.46 9.22
N LEU A 7 -23.86 12.29 10.54
CA LEU A 7 -22.79 11.79 11.38
C LEU A 7 -22.38 10.36 10.99
N TYR A 8 -23.34 9.50 10.70
CA TYR A 8 -23.09 8.13 10.23
C TYR A 8 -22.32 8.10 8.91
N ILE A 9 -22.70 8.94 7.94
CA ILE A 9 -22.00 9.05 6.65
C ILE A 9 -20.54 9.51 6.87
N VAL A 10 -20.31 10.50 7.72
CA VAL A 10 -18.96 10.98 8.04
C VAL A 10 -18.12 9.87 8.67
N VAL A 11 -18.68 9.14 9.64
CA VAL A 11 -18.01 8.00 10.29
C VAL A 11 -17.66 6.91 9.27
N ALA A 12 -18.57 6.59 8.35
CA ALA A 12 -18.33 5.59 7.32
C ALA A 12 -17.16 5.98 6.38
N ILE A 13 -17.08 7.26 6.00
CA ILE A 13 -15.98 7.78 5.17
C ILE A 13 -14.66 7.71 5.93
N LEU A 14 -14.64 8.13 7.20
CA LEU A 14 -13.44 8.07 8.03
C LEU A 14 -12.97 6.62 8.24
N PHE A 15 -13.89 5.68 8.46
CA PHE A 15 -13.58 4.26 8.60
C PHE A 15 -12.97 3.69 7.31
N ALA A 16 -13.55 3.99 6.15
CA ALA A 16 -13.02 3.58 4.86
C ALA A 16 -11.61 4.16 4.62
N TYR A 17 -11.41 5.44 4.95
CA TYR A 17 -10.12 6.11 4.82
C TYR A 17 -9.05 5.49 5.72
N MET A 18 -9.34 5.27 7.00
CA MET A 18 -8.39 4.63 7.92
C MET A 18 -8.00 3.22 7.44
N THR A 19 -9.00 2.43 7.04
CA THR A 19 -8.77 1.07 6.53
C THR A 19 -7.87 1.09 5.30
N PHE A 20 -8.14 1.99 4.36
CA PHE A 20 -7.31 2.16 3.17
C PHE A 20 -5.88 2.57 3.51
N VAL A 21 -5.68 3.52 4.44
CA VAL A 21 -4.35 3.97 4.86
C VAL A 21 -3.56 2.83 5.50
N ILE A 22 -4.17 2.03 6.37
CA ILE A 22 -3.52 0.88 7.02
C ILE A 22 -3.06 -0.13 5.96
N ILE A 23 -3.95 -0.54 5.05
CA ILE A 23 -3.62 -1.50 3.99
C ILE A 23 -2.53 -0.93 3.09
N ARG A 24 -2.66 0.32 2.65
CA ARG A 24 -1.67 0.99 1.80
C ARG A 24 -0.32 1.07 2.48
N ASN A 25 -0.27 1.37 3.78
CA ASN A 25 0.99 1.49 4.50
C ASN A 25 1.65 0.11 4.71
N ASN A 26 0.85 -0.92 5.01
CA ASN A 26 1.32 -2.29 5.08
C ASN A 26 1.86 -2.78 3.72
N PHE A 27 1.16 -2.45 2.64
CA PHE A 27 1.59 -2.74 1.28
C PHE A 27 2.90 -2.01 0.97
N ARG A 28 2.96 -0.68 1.11
CA ARG A 28 4.17 0.12 0.86
C ARG A 28 5.38 -0.33 1.68
N SER A 29 5.19 -0.84 2.90
CA SER A 29 6.30 -1.37 3.71
C SER A 29 7.06 -2.50 3.00
N LYS A 30 6.35 -3.29 2.18
CA LYS A 30 6.89 -4.42 1.42
C LYS A 30 7.57 -4.03 0.10
N PHE A 31 7.40 -2.79 -0.36
CA PHE A 31 7.99 -2.31 -1.61
C PHE A 31 9.05 -1.26 -1.33
N ASP A 32 10.12 -1.28 -2.11
CA ASP A 32 11.16 -0.27 -2.07
C ASP A 32 10.83 0.94 -2.96
N GLU A 33 11.69 1.97 -2.93
CA GLU A 33 11.48 3.22 -3.67
C GLU A 33 11.34 3.01 -5.20
N GLU A 34 11.94 1.94 -5.72
CA GLU A 34 11.83 1.52 -7.12
C GLU A 34 10.63 0.59 -7.41
N GLN A 35 9.66 0.51 -6.49
CA GLN A 35 8.49 -0.39 -6.56
C GLN A 35 8.84 -1.89 -6.66
N ARG A 36 10.09 -2.27 -6.35
CA ARG A 36 10.52 -3.66 -6.21
C ARG A 36 10.06 -4.21 -4.86
N ARG A 37 9.70 -5.49 -4.79
CA ARG A 37 9.43 -6.09 -3.48
C ARG A 37 10.74 -6.35 -2.74
N LYS A 38 10.82 -5.94 -1.49
CA LYS A 38 12.05 -6.01 -0.68
C LYS A 38 12.54 -7.44 -0.42
N ASP A 39 11.65 -8.42 -0.47
CA ASP A 39 11.95 -9.84 -0.29
C ASP A 39 12.52 -10.53 -1.54
N LEU A 40 12.41 -9.89 -2.71
CA LEU A 40 12.86 -10.44 -4.00
C LEU A 40 14.05 -9.65 -4.58
N VAL A 41 14.64 -8.73 -3.80
CA VAL A 41 15.73 -7.85 -4.27
C VAL A 41 16.92 -8.66 -4.78
N ASP A 42 17.30 -9.73 -4.08
CA ASP A 42 18.41 -10.60 -4.47
C ASP A 42 18.17 -11.30 -5.83
N GLU A 43 16.93 -11.74 -6.11
CA GLU A 43 16.55 -12.36 -7.39
C GLU A 43 16.60 -11.35 -8.55
N TYR A 44 16.25 -10.08 -8.30
CA TYR A 44 16.37 -9.04 -9.31
C TYR A 44 17.82 -8.65 -9.60
N GLU A 45 18.70 -8.64 -8.59
CA GLU A 45 20.11 -8.26 -8.78
C GLU A 45 20.88 -9.26 -9.67
N ASP A 46 20.61 -10.56 -9.52
CA ASP A 46 21.21 -11.60 -10.37
C ASP A 46 20.78 -11.47 -11.84
N ASP A 47 19.48 -11.24 -12.10
CA ASP A 47 18.90 -11.08 -13.46
C ASP A 47 19.51 -9.87 -14.21
N TYR A 48 19.78 -8.76 -13.50
CA TYR A 48 20.45 -7.57 -14.08
C TYR A 48 21.93 -7.79 -14.44
N THR A 49 22.58 -8.79 -13.83
CA THR A 49 23.97 -9.15 -14.15
C THR A 49 24.07 -10.19 -15.26
N GLU A 50 23.11 -11.11 -15.38
CA GLU A 50 23.08 -12.09 -16.47
C GLU A 50 22.77 -11.45 -17.84
N ASP A 51 21.93 -10.41 -17.90
CA ASP A 51 21.63 -9.69 -19.15
C ASP A 51 22.80 -8.84 -19.69
N LYS A 52 23.93 -8.77 -18.98
CA LYS A 52 25.13 -7.98 -19.35
C LYS A 52 26.32 -8.81 -19.85
N ASP A 53 26.24 -10.14 -19.84
CA ASP A 53 27.27 -11.06 -20.36
C ASP A 53 26.86 -11.69 -21.71
#